data_AF-A0A7Y4K3P1-F1
#
_entry.id   AF-A0A7Y4K3P1-F1
#
_cell.length_a   1.000
_cell.length_b   1.000
_cell.length_c   1.000
_cell.angle_alpha   90.00
_cell.angle_beta   90.00
_cell.angle_gamma   90.00
#
_symmetry.space_group_name_H-M   'P 1'
#
loop_
_entity.id
_entity.type
_entity.pdbx_description
1 polymer ?
#
loop_
_entity_poly.entity_id
_entity_poly.type
_entity_poly.pdbx_seq_one_letter_code
_entity_poly.pdbx_strand_id
1 'polypeptide(L)'
;MNYILEYWNKIQSGEIAACRRLKQQYQKLVDELQNPRDPWVFDLEKATRPIEFIEKFCKHSKSKWIGKPVTLELFQKAKIQAVYGFVHKETGFRRCREVFTLVGRKNGKSTEKPAT
;
A
#
# COMPACT_ATOMS: atom_id res chain seq x y z
N MET A 1 6.21 -3.86 -9.84
CA MET A 1 6.42 -2.41 -9.54
C MET A 1 6.45 -2.23 -8.04
N ASN A 2 7.41 -1.49 -7.48
CA ASN A 2 7.43 -1.16 -6.06
C ASN A 2 6.76 0.21 -5.84
N TYR A 3 5.49 0.18 -5.47
CA TYR A 3 4.66 1.37 -5.26
C TYR A 3 5.08 2.17 -4.03
N ILE A 4 5.76 1.57 -3.05
CA ILE A 4 6.34 2.31 -1.90
C ILE A 4 7.39 3.30 -2.42
N LEU A 5 8.31 2.84 -3.27
CA LEU A 5 9.36 3.67 -3.87
C LEU A 5 8.77 4.72 -4.82
N GLU A 6 7.81 4.33 -5.66
CA GLU A 6 7.15 5.26 -6.58
C GLU A 6 6.42 6.39 -5.84
N TYR A 7 5.65 6.04 -4.81
CA TYR A 7 4.94 7.02 -3.99
C TYR A 7 5.91 7.93 -3.23
N TRP A 8 7.00 7.36 -2.70
CA TRP A 8 8.05 8.12 -2.04
C TRP A 8 8.71 9.13 -2.98
N ASN A 9 9.05 8.72 -4.21
CA ASN A 9 9.68 9.59 -5.19
C ASN A 9 8.78 10.77 -5.56
N LYS A 10 7.46 10.54 -5.73
CA LYS A 10 6.48 11.62 -5.98
C LYS A 10 6.29 12.56 -4.79
N ILE A 11 6.47 12.06 -3.56
CA ILE A 11 6.48 12.91 -2.36
C ILE A 11 7.75 13.77 -2.32
N GLN A 12 8.90 13.21 -2.68
CA GLN A 12 10.18 13.92 -2.70
C GLN A 12 10.25 14.98 -3.80
N SER A 13 9.69 14.69 -4.98
CA SER A 13 9.61 15.66 -6.09
C SER A 13 8.65 16.83 -5.83
N GLY A 14 7.78 16.71 -4.81
CA GLY A 14 6.75 17.70 -4.51
C GLY A 14 5.47 17.55 -5.35
N GLU A 15 5.38 16.54 -6.22
CA GLU A 15 4.17 16.24 -7.00
C GLU A 15 3.00 15.83 -6.07
N ILE A 16 3.31 15.12 -4.98
CA ILE A 16 2.35 14.73 -3.96
C ILE A 16 2.64 15.47 -2.66
N ALA A 17 1.71 16.33 -2.25
CA ALA A 17 1.77 16.98 -0.95
C ALA A 17 1.58 15.95 0.19
N ALA A 18 2.57 15.84 1.07
CA ALA A 18 2.56 14.93 2.20
C ALA A 18 2.92 15.66 3.50
N CYS A 19 2.19 15.36 4.58
CA CYS A 19 2.48 15.90 5.89
C CYS A 19 3.77 15.29 6.48
N ARG A 20 4.36 15.96 7.47
CA ARG A 20 5.61 15.53 8.11
C ARG A 20 5.58 14.06 8.58
N ARG A 21 4.47 13.64 9.21
CA ARG A 21 4.34 12.27 9.74
C ARG A 21 4.31 11.21 8.64
N LEU A 22 3.64 11.50 7.52
CA LEU A 22 3.59 10.60 6.37
C LEU A 22 4.99 10.45 5.75
N LYS A 23 5.71 11.56 5.58
CA LYS A 23 7.09 11.57 5.10
C LYS A 23 8.01 10.72 5.98
N GLN A 24 7.93 10.91 7.31
CA GLN A 24 8.71 10.12 8.27
C GLN A 24 8.41 8.62 8.19
N GLN A 25 7.14 8.24 8.01
CA GLN A 25 6.77 6.82 7.94
C GLN A 25 7.27 6.18 6.64
N TYR A 26 7.12 6.85 5.50
CA TYR A 26 7.60 6.32 4.22
C TYR A 26 9.13 6.30 4.13
N GLN A 27 9.82 7.29 4.72
CA GLN A 27 11.28 7.25 4.84
C GLN A 27 11.72 5.95 5.53
N LYS A 28 11.14 5.61 6.69
CA LYS A 28 11.47 4.36 7.41
C LYS A 28 11.23 3.11 6.57
N LEU A 29 10.13 3.09 5.81
CA LEU A 29 9.83 1.97 4.91
C LEU A 29 10.86 1.84 3.80
N VAL A 30 11.26 2.96 3.18
CA VAL A 30 12.28 2.99 2.12
C VAL A 30 13.65 2.60 2.67
N ASP A 31 14.02 3.10 3.84
CA ASP A 31 15.27 2.73 4.51
C ASP A 31 15.31 1.22 4.79
N GLU A 32 14.17 0.64 5.21
CA GLU A 32 14.05 -0.80 5.48
C GLU A 32 14.01 -1.65 4.20
N LEU A 33 13.54 -1.11 3.07
CA LEU A 33 13.67 -1.77 1.77
C LEU A 33 15.14 -1.90 1.35
N GLN A 34 15.96 -0.91 1.66
CA GLN A 34 17.40 -0.91 1.35
C GLN A 34 18.22 -1.67 2.40
N ASN A 35 17.81 -1.58 3.67
CA ASN A 35 18.47 -2.18 4.81
C ASN A 35 17.45 -3.03 5.59
N PRO A 36 17.13 -4.25 5.12
CA PRO A 36 16.15 -5.11 5.77
C PRO A 36 16.53 -5.41 7.22
N ARG A 37 15.55 -5.31 8.12
CA ARG A 37 15.73 -5.65 9.54
C ARG A 37 15.41 -7.12 9.77
N ASP A 38 16.41 -7.91 10.10
CA ASP A 38 16.22 -9.32 10.46
C ASP A 38 15.16 -9.50 11.57
N PRO A 39 14.24 -10.49 11.47
CA PRO A 39 14.12 -11.53 10.42
C PRO A 39 13.23 -11.15 9.23
N TRP A 40 12.96 -9.85 9.02
CA TRP A 40 12.00 -9.37 8.03
C TRP A 40 12.66 -9.07 6.68
N VAL A 41 12.04 -9.56 5.61
CA VAL A 41 12.40 -9.28 4.22
C VAL A 41 11.20 -8.71 3.48
N PHE A 42 11.45 -7.96 2.41
CA PHE A 42 10.39 -7.45 1.56
C PHE A 42 10.14 -8.40 0.37
N ASP A 43 8.96 -9.01 0.35
CA ASP A 43 8.50 -9.90 -0.71
C ASP A 43 7.54 -9.14 -1.62
N LEU A 44 8.03 -8.79 -2.83
CA LEU A 44 7.26 -7.98 -3.78
C LEU A 44 6.04 -8.72 -4.34
N GLU A 45 6.10 -10.05 -4.49
CA GLU A 45 4.99 -10.84 -5.01
C GLU A 45 3.85 -10.85 -4.00
N LYS A 46 4.15 -11.14 -2.73
CA LYS A 46 3.17 -11.08 -1.64
C LYS A 46 2.62 -9.67 -1.43
N ALA A 47 3.46 -8.65 -1.58
CA ALA A 47 3.04 -7.25 -1.50
C ALA A 47 2.03 -6.87 -2.60
N THR A 48 2.18 -7.45 -3.80
CA THR A 48 1.40 -7.09 -4.99
C THR A 48 0.13 -7.92 -5.15
N ARG A 49 0.11 -9.15 -4.64
CA ARG A 49 -1.05 -10.06 -4.74
C ARG A 49 -2.39 -9.45 -4.29
N PRO A 50 -2.50 -8.70 -3.18
CA PRO A 50 -3.78 -8.09 -2.81
C PRO A 50 -4.22 -7.00 -3.80
N ILE A 51 -3.28 -6.23 -4.35
CA ILE A 51 -3.57 -5.18 -5.35
C ILE A 51 -4.17 -5.80 -6.60
N GLU A 52 -3.53 -6.85 -7.13
CA GLU A 52 -4.02 -7.55 -8.31
C GLU A 52 -5.38 -8.18 -8.06
N PHE A 53 -5.60 -8.76 -6.87
CA PHE A 53 -6.90 -9.31 -6.51
C PHE A 53 -8.00 -8.23 -6.57
N ILE A 54 -7.75 -7.05 -6.01
CA ILE A 54 -8.72 -5.95 -5.99
C ILE A 54 -8.98 -5.47 -7.41
N GLU A 55 -7.94 -5.17 -8.18
CA GLU A 55 -8.10 -4.58 -9.51
C GLU A 55 -8.67 -5.56 -10.54
N LYS A 56 -8.46 -6.87 -10.35
CA LYS A 56 -8.98 -7.91 -11.24
C LYS A 56 -10.40 -8.36 -10.90
N PHE A 57 -10.72 -8.49 -9.61
CA PHE A 57 -11.95 -9.15 -9.18
C PHE A 57 -12.97 -8.20 -8.51
N CYS A 58 -12.53 -7.10 -7.90
CA CYS A 58 -13.45 -6.17 -7.27
C CYS A 58 -14.04 -5.17 -8.28
N LYS A 59 -15.36 -4.97 -8.20
CA LYS A 59 -16.10 -4.01 -9.02
C LYS A 59 -16.80 -3.00 -8.13
N HIS A 60 -16.94 -1.77 -8.63
CA HIS A 60 -17.69 -0.75 -7.93
C HIS A 60 -19.17 -1.15 -7.82
N SER A 61 -19.76 -0.99 -6.63
CA SER A 61 -21.16 -1.34 -6.33
C SER A 61 -22.11 -0.14 -6.30
N LYS A 62 -21.64 1.07 -6.64
CA LYS A 62 -22.42 2.31 -6.48
C LYS A 62 -22.47 3.18 -7.72
N SER A 63 -23.68 3.69 -7.99
CA SER A 63 -23.97 4.79 -8.93
C SER A 63 -23.39 4.55 -10.34
N LYS A 64 -22.86 5.59 -10.98
CA LYS A 64 -22.35 5.60 -12.37
C LYS A 64 -21.17 4.65 -12.66
N TRP A 65 -20.62 3.99 -11.65
CA TRP A 65 -19.47 3.09 -11.77
C TRP A 65 -19.85 1.62 -11.59
N ILE A 66 -21.13 1.30 -11.39
CA ILE A 66 -21.60 -0.08 -11.19
C ILE A 66 -21.02 -1.02 -12.27
N GLY A 67 -20.39 -2.10 -11.82
CA GLY A 67 -19.83 -3.14 -12.68
C GLY A 67 -18.45 -2.83 -13.26
N LYS A 68 -17.94 -1.60 -13.11
CA LYS A 68 -16.57 -1.25 -13.54
C LYS A 68 -15.53 -1.77 -12.54
N PRO A 69 -14.36 -2.23 -13.01
CA PRO A 69 -13.26 -2.64 -12.13
C PRO A 69 -12.85 -1.52 -11.18
N VAL A 70 -12.47 -1.89 -9.96
CA VAL A 70 -11.84 -0.98 -9.02
C VAL A 70 -10.41 -0.71 -9.49
N THR A 71 -10.03 0.56 -9.61
CA THR A 71 -8.62 0.94 -9.82
C THR A 71 -8.12 1.63 -8.56
N LEU A 72 -7.00 1.16 -8.03
CA LEU A 72 -6.43 1.71 -6.81
C LEU A 72 -5.54 2.90 -7.14
N GLU A 73 -5.63 3.96 -6.33
CA GLU A 73 -4.71 5.09 -6.39
C GLU A 73 -3.33 4.70 -5.86
N LEU A 74 -2.30 5.43 -6.26
CA LEU A 74 -0.91 5.12 -5.92
C LEU A 74 -0.68 4.99 -4.41
N PHE A 75 -1.26 5.89 -3.60
CA PHE A 75 -1.10 5.83 -2.14
C PHE A 75 -1.75 4.57 -1.55
N GLN A 76 -2.83 4.06 -2.16
CA GLN A 76 -3.52 2.86 -1.73
C GLN A 76 -2.65 1.63 -2.04
N LYS A 77 -2.07 1.58 -3.25
CA LYS A 77 -1.13 0.54 -3.66
C LYS A 77 0.12 0.53 -2.76
N ALA A 78 0.72 1.69 -2.52
CA ALA A 78 1.88 1.84 -1.65
C ALA A 78 1.58 1.40 -0.20
N LYS A 79 0.42 1.77 0.34
CA LYS A 79 -0.04 1.31 1.66
C LYS A 79 -0.21 -0.22 1.69
N ILE A 80 -0.89 -0.80 0.71
CA ILE A 80 -1.12 -2.25 0.65
C ILE A 80 0.23 -3.00 0.59
N GLN A 81 1.17 -2.54 -0.24
CA GLN A 81 2.51 -3.13 -0.26
C GLN A 81 3.24 -3.00 1.07
N ALA A 82 3.12 -1.87 1.77
CA ALA A 82 3.72 -1.71 3.09
C ALA A 82 3.12 -2.64 4.16
N VAL A 83 1.85 -3.02 4.01
CA VAL A 83 1.16 -3.91 4.95
C VAL A 83 1.49 -5.38 4.70
N TYR A 84 1.50 -5.81 3.43
CA TYR A 84 1.63 -7.22 3.05
C TYR A 84 3.03 -7.63 2.60
N GLY A 85 3.91 -6.67 2.28
CA GLY A 85 5.22 -6.94 1.69
C GLY A 85 6.30 -7.31 2.69
N PHE A 86 6.26 -6.82 3.93
CA PHE A 86 7.24 -7.21 4.95
C PHE A 86 6.84 -8.54 5.58
N VAL A 87 7.62 -9.58 5.30
CA VAL A 87 7.37 -10.96 5.73
C VAL A 87 8.57 -11.55 6.44
N HIS A 88 8.32 -12.50 7.34
CA HIS A 88 9.38 -13.23 8.02
C HIS A 88 10.12 -14.10 7.00
N LYS A 89 11.45 -14.07 7.00
CA LYS A 89 12.30 -14.76 6.02
C LYS A 89 12.03 -16.26 5.93
N GLU A 90 11.84 -16.92 7.07
CA GLU A 90 11.62 -18.38 7.11
C GLU A 90 10.14 -18.77 6.98
N THR A 91 9.26 -18.24 7.84
CA THR A 91 7.84 -18.64 7.86
C THR A 91 7.00 -18.01 6.74
N GLY A 92 7.49 -16.92 6.13
CA GLY A 92 6.77 -16.18 5.11
C GLY A 92 5.52 -15.44 5.61
N PHE A 93 5.27 -15.39 6.92
CA PHE A 93 4.14 -14.66 7.50
C PHE A 93 4.38 -13.16 7.52
N ARG A 94 3.29 -12.39 7.33
CA ARG A 94 3.33 -10.92 7.38
C ARG A 94 3.73 -10.42 8.76
N ARG A 95 4.58 -9.39 8.78
CA ARG A 95 5.01 -8.68 10.00
C ARG A 95 3.84 -7.98 10.69
N CYS A 96 3.09 -7.20 9.92
CA CYS A 96 2.03 -6.36 10.44
C CYS A 96 0.70 -7.12 10.41
N ARG A 97 0.04 -7.23 11.58
CA ARG A 97 -1.32 -7.79 11.68
C ARG A 97 -2.39 -6.70 11.65
N GLU A 98 -2.07 -5.54 12.22
CA GLU A 98 -2.96 -4.39 12.37
C GLU A 98 -2.40 -3.18 11.63
N VAL A 99 -3.31 -2.33 11.12
CA VAL A 99 -2.95 -1.15 10.34
C VAL A 99 -3.83 0.01 10.76
N PHE A 100 -3.19 1.11 11.16
CA PHE A 100 -3.89 2.37 11.41
C PHE A 100 -3.78 3.29 10.20
N THR A 101 -4.92 3.74 9.67
CA THR A 101 -4.98 4.62 8.49
C THR A 101 -5.74 5.90 8.81
N LEU A 102 -5.05 7.04 8.75
CA LEU A 102 -5.65 8.38 8.87
C LEU A 102 -5.74 9.03 7.48
N VAL A 103 -6.95 9.11 6.93
CA VAL A 103 -7.20 9.62 5.58
C VAL A 103 -8.33 10.66 5.61
N GLY A 104 -8.32 11.64 4.71
CA GLY A 104 -9.41 12.62 4.56
C GLY A 104 -10.73 12.01 4.08
N ARG A 105 -11.82 12.78 4.16
CA ARG A 105 -13.13 12.37 3.60
C ARG A 105 -13.05 12.29 2.06
N LYS A 106 -13.83 11.39 1.46
CA LYS A 106 -13.95 11.17 0.00
C LYS A 106 -12.73 10.56 -0.72
N ASN A 107 -11.69 10.15 0.00
CA ASN A 107 -10.51 9.50 -0.58
C ASN A 107 -10.63 7.96 -0.60
N GLY A 108 -11.71 7.42 -1.17
CA GLY A 108 -11.79 5.98 -1.49
C GLY A 108 -11.79 4.96 -0.34
N LYS A 109 -11.78 5.37 0.95
CA LYS A 109 -11.65 4.45 2.10
C LYS A 109 -12.63 3.27 2.10
N SER A 110 -13.89 3.49 1.71
CA SER A 110 -14.90 2.43 1.68
C SER A 110 -14.67 1.43 0.55
N THR A 111 -14.00 1.86 -0.52
CA THR A 111 -13.62 1.02 -1.66
C THR A 111 -12.42 0.13 -1.33
N GLU A 112 -11.58 0.52 -0.36
CA GLU A 112 -10.41 -0.25 0.09
C GLU A 112 -10.74 -1.40 1.05
N LYS A 113 -11.94 -1.43 1.65
CA LYS A 113 -12.33 -2.45 2.64
C LYS A 113 -12.12 -3.91 2.22
N PRO A 114 -12.22 -4.32 0.94
CA PRO A 114 -11.94 -5.70 0.55
C PRO A 114 -10.47 -6.13 0.78
N ALA A 115 -9.57 -5.17 1.01
CA ALA A 115 -8.12 -5.32 1.02
C ALA A 115 -7.46 -5.28 2.41
N THR A 116 -8.21 -4.86 3.43
CA THR A 116 -7.72 -4.58 4.80
C THR A 116 -8.64 -5.22 5.81
#